data_AF-A0A6N4UT09-F1
#
_entry.id   AF-A0A6N4UT09-F1
#
_cell.length_a   1.000
_cell.length_b   1.000
_cell.length_c   1.000
_cell.angle_alpha   90.00
_cell.angle_beta   90.00
_cell.angle_gamma   90.00
#
_symmetry.space_group_name_H-M   'P 1'
#
loop_
_entity.id
_entity.type
_entity.pdbx_description
1 polymer ?
#
loop_
_entity_poly.entity_id
_entity_poly.type
_entity_poly.pdbx_seq_one_letter_code
_entity_poly.pdbx_strand_id
1 'polypeptide(L)'
;MYPVSEELVPPATLDPSGVWVFNWVIPIVGSIFVVLAIVDVIRRQRFTWGFLFLFNSIAVYWMETIGDWGQQLFYSPAFTEHHLLEWLPLKTPNDPLFMPFAYAVYWGVHALLVLWLSQWVSSKFGWSMLKSMVVLAIPVNYVWDFIVEGTATAMGWWTYDPGIGPVLEWGNGGRITLLWTIGIMCTWPNLIAYWAGKPPIRGLNHLERFCRLDRFTRPKTPHGVAKNGGLTSQGGAAVMQAATPTTKQQEFDSFLNYEVTIARWRFELMRLGTWFVGFQVSFFLFLVVPLLIMRWLTGSGSPYIP
;
A
#
# COMPACT_ATOMS: atom_id res chain seq x y z
N MET A 1 34.87 24.81 -12.36
CA MET A 1 33.63 25.55 -12.09
C MET A 1 32.72 25.27 -13.28
N TYR A 2 31.89 24.24 -13.19
CA TYR A 2 30.95 23.92 -14.27
C TYR A 2 29.87 25.00 -14.29
N PRO A 3 29.47 25.51 -15.47
CA PRO A 3 28.40 26.49 -15.55
C PRO A 3 27.12 25.84 -14.99
N VAL A 4 26.37 26.62 -14.21
CA VAL A 4 25.02 26.27 -13.76
C VAL A 4 24.20 25.99 -15.03
N SER A 5 23.96 24.71 -15.32
CA SER A 5 23.09 24.32 -16.41
C SER A 5 21.71 24.91 -16.11
N GLU A 6 21.13 25.65 -17.06
CA GLU A 6 19.69 25.84 -17.11
C GLU A 6 19.04 24.48 -16.82
N GLU A 7 18.15 24.41 -15.82
CA GLU A 7 17.47 23.17 -15.48
C GLU A 7 16.78 22.64 -16.74
N LEU A 8 17.35 21.58 -17.30
CA LEU A 8 16.74 20.88 -18.41
C LEU A 8 15.46 20.26 -17.86
N VAL A 9 14.32 20.65 -18.44
CA VAL A 9 13.00 20.11 -18.12
C VAL A 9 12.47 19.41 -19.38
N PRO A 10 11.95 18.18 -19.29
CA PRO A 10 11.29 17.53 -20.42
C PRO A 10 10.13 18.39 -20.95
N PRO A 11 10.02 18.65 -22.26
CA PRO A 11 8.95 19.47 -22.81
C PRO A 11 7.55 18.97 -22.46
N ALA A 12 7.37 17.65 -22.37
CA ALA A 12 6.10 17.00 -22.04
C ALA A 12 5.55 17.39 -20.65
N THR A 13 6.41 17.88 -19.75
CA THR A 13 6.06 18.19 -18.36
C THR A 13 5.95 19.67 -18.06
N LEU A 14 6.13 20.56 -19.05
CA LEU A 14 6.08 22.01 -18.86
C LEU A 14 4.65 22.54 -18.68
N ASP A 15 3.69 22.04 -19.48
CA ASP A 15 2.30 22.49 -19.49
C ASP A 15 1.32 21.33 -19.17
N PRO A 16 1.43 20.70 -17.98
CA PRO A 16 0.55 19.61 -17.59
C PRO A 16 -0.91 20.06 -17.46
N SER A 17 -1.82 19.20 -17.91
CA SER A 17 -3.26 19.42 -17.72
C SER A 17 -3.70 18.95 -16.32
N GLY A 18 -4.71 19.59 -15.72
CA GLY A 18 -5.37 19.04 -14.53
C GLY A 18 -4.52 18.93 -13.26
N VAL A 19 -3.43 19.68 -13.13
CA VAL A 19 -2.50 19.67 -11.97
C VAL A 19 -3.20 19.80 -10.61
N TRP A 20 -4.33 20.52 -10.57
CA TRP A 20 -5.14 20.71 -9.37
C TRP A 20 -5.58 19.39 -8.70
N VAL A 21 -5.68 18.29 -9.46
CA VAL A 21 -5.99 16.96 -8.92
C VAL A 21 -4.92 16.53 -7.92
N PHE A 22 -3.65 16.67 -8.30
CA PHE A 22 -2.53 16.28 -7.44
C PHE A 22 -2.20 17.34 -6.40
N ASN A 23 -2.28 18.63 -6.72
CA ASN A 23 -1.98 19.67 -5.73
C ASN A 23 -3.05 19.79 -4.63
N TRP A 24 -4.31 19.43 -4.92
CA TRP A 24 -5.42 19.63 -3.99
C TRP A 24 -6.19 18.35 -3.67
N VAL A 25 -6.72 17.66 -4.67
CA VAL A 25 -7.64 16.52 -4.43
C VAL A 25 -6.95 15.39 -3.70
N ILE A 26 -5.79 14.95 -4.20
CA ILE A 26 -5.05 13.82 -3.61
C ILE A 26 -4.62 14.12 -2.16
N PRO A 27 -4.01 15.28 -1.83
CA PRO A 27 -3.71 15.65 -0.45
C PRO A 27 -4.94 15.70 0.45
N ILE A 28 -6.05 16.28 0.00
CA ILE A 28 -7.29 16.40 0.79
C ILE A 28 -7.88 15.02 1.06
N VAL A 29 -8.08 14.21 0.02
CA VAL A 29 -8.67 12.87 0.13
C VAL A 29 -7.77 11.94 0.96
N GLY A 30 -6.46 11.97 0.71
CA GLY A 30 -5.48 11.22 1.49
C GLY A 30 -5.50 11.61 2.97
N SER A 31 -5.58 12.91 3.27
CA SER A 31 -5.69 13.41 4.65
C SER A 31 -6.98 12.93 5.33
N ILE A 32 -8.10 12.91 4.62
CA ILE A 32 -9.36 12.37 5.14
C ILE A 32 -9.20 10.88 5.50
N PHE A 33 -8.59 10.06 4.64
CA PHE A 33 -8.36 8.66 4.96
C PHE A 33 -7.44 8.45 6.16
N VAL A 34 -6.37 9.26 6.29
CA VAL A 34 -5.48 9.25 7.47
C VAL A 34 -6.28 9.53 8.74
N VAL A 35 -7.08 10.60 8.76
CA VAL A 35 -7.91 10.97 9.91
C VAL A 35 -8.90 9.87 10.25
N LEU A 36 -9.60 9.31 9.25
CA LEU A 36 -10.55 8.22 9.47
C LEU A 36 -9.88 6.98 10.03
N ALA A 37 -8.69 6.61 9.56
CA ALA A 37 -7.91 5.49 10.08
C ALA A 37 -7.48 5.72 11.53
N ILE A 38 -7.03 6.93 11.88
CA ILE A 38 -6.66 7.29 13.26
C ILE A 38 -7.88 7.22 14.18
N VAL A 39 -9.01 7.77 13.76
CA VAL A 39 -10.28 7.71 14.51
C VAL A 39 -10.72 6.27 14.71
N ASP A 40 -10.57 5.40 13.71
CA ASP A 40 -10.87 3.97 13.81
C ASP A 40 -9.97 3.26 14.83
N VAL A 41 -8.66 3.57 14.85
CA VAL A 41 -7.71 3.07 15.87
C VAL A 41 -8.10 3.50 17.27
N ILE A 42 -8.42 4.78 17.46
CA ILE A 42 -8.82 5.32 18.78
C ILE A 42 -10.11 4.66 19.25
N ARG A 43 -11.11 4.52 18.37
CA ARG A 43 -12.41 3.91 18.71
C ARG A 43 -12.29 2.43 19.05
N ARG A 44 -11.37 1.71 18.41
CA ARG A 44 -11.18 0.26 18.61
C ARG A 44 -10.06 -0.08 19.58
N GLN A 45 -9.30 0.93 20.05
CA GLN A 45 -8.14 0.79 20.95
C GLN A 45 -7.12 -0.25 20.43
N ARG A 46 -6.93 -0.29 19.10
CA ARG A 46 -6.08 -1.25 18.39
C ARG A 46 -5.65 -0.69 17.05
N PHE A 47 -4.47 -1.08 16.57
CA PHE A 47 -4.09 -0.87 15.18
C PHE A 47 -4.89 -1.78 14.25
N THR A 48 -5.88 -1.20 13.58
CA THR A 48 -6.70 -1.94 12.62
C THR A 48 -5.92 -2.28 11.37
N TRP A 49 -6.41 -3.26 10.62
CA TRP A 49 -5.79 -3.61 9.34
C TRP A 49 -5.73 -2.41 8.40
N GLY A 50 -6.81 -1.62 8.32
CA GLY A 50 -6.86 -0.42 7.47
C GLY A 50 -5.80 0.59 7.88
N PHE A 51 -5.64 0.84 9.18
CA PHE A 51 -4.57 1.70 9.68
C PHE A 51 -3.19 1.14 9.39
N LEU A 52 -2.93 -0.14 9.68
CA LEU A 52 -1.62 -0.75 9.43
C LEU A 52 -1.28 -0.70 7.94
N PHE A 53 -2.22 -1.00 7.06
CA PHE A 53 -1.98 -0.94 5.63
C PHE A 53 -1.71 0.49 5.16
N LEU A 54 -2.55 1.44 5.56
CA LEU A 54 -2.44 2.85 5.16
C LEU A 54 -1.16 3.50 5.70
N PHE A 55 -0.88 3.37 7.00
CA PHE A 55 0.31 3.93 7.62
C PHE A 55 1.59 3.41 6.94
N ASN A 56 1.66 2.10 6.69
CA ASN A 56 2.85 1.51 6.09
C ASN A 56 2.96 1.80 4.58
N SER A 57 1.83 1.98 3.88
CA SER A 57 1.84 2.47 2.50
C SER A 57 2.37 3.89 2.45
N ILE A 58 1.89 4.80 3.31
CA ILE A 58 2.45 6.16 3.39
C ILE A 58 3.94 6.10 3.74
N ALA A 59 4.33 5.30 4.72
CA ALA A 59 5.72 5.26 5.20
C ALA A 59 6.75 4.79 4.16
N VAL A 60 6.35 4.12 3.08
CA VAL A 60 7.29 3.70 2.01
C VAL A 60 7.52 4.77 0.95
N TYR A 61 6.77 5.89 0.96
CA TYR A 61 6.82 6.90 -0.12
C TYR A 61 8.23 7.46 -0.39
N TRP A 62 9.07 7.58 0.63
CA TRP A 62 10.42 8.14 0.46
C TRP A 62 11.33 7.24 -0.38
N MET A 63 11.03 5.95 -0.49
CA MET A 63 11.75 5.04 -1.38
C MET A 63 11.28 5.16 -2.82
N GLU A 64 10.09 5.71 -3.05
CA GLU A 64 9.56 5.93 -4.40
C GLU A 64 10.50 6.84 -5.20
N THR A 65 10.93 7.97 -4.63
CA THR A 65 11.84 8.89 -5.34
C THR A 65 13.17 8.21 -5.75
N ILE A 66 13.63 7.21 -5.01
CA ILE A 66 14.80 6.41 -5.37
C ILE A 66 14.48 5.47 -6.54
N GLY A 67 13.29 4.85 -6.52
CA GLY A 67 12.78 4.01 -7.62
C GLY A 67 12.59 4.82 -8.90
N ASP A 68 11.90 5.95 -8.80
CA ASP A 68 11.66 6.92 -9.87
C ASP A 68 12.98 7.43 -10.47
N TRP A 69 13.95 7.77 -9.62
CA TRP A 69 15.31 8.06 -10.06
C TRP A 69 15.87 6.88 -10.86
N GLY A 70 15.77 5.65 -10.33
CA GLY A 70 16.20 4.44 -11.03
C GLY A 70 15.54 4.25 -12.41
N GLN A 71 14.33 4.77 -12.61
CA GLN A 71 13.58 4.65 -13.86
C GLN A 71 13.66 5.86 -14.77
N GLN A 72 14.37 6.89 -14.35
CA GLN A 72 14.45 8.17 -15.03
C GLN A 72 13.08 8.85 -15.17
N LEU A 73 12.25 8.69 -14.14
CA LEU A 73 10.98 9.39 -14.03
C LEU A 73 11.23 10.83 -13.61
N PHE A 74 10.67 11.76 -14.36
CA PHE A 74 10.71 13.19 -14.08
C PHE A 74 9.30 13.72 -13.81
N TYR A 75 9.07 14.24 -12.61
CA TYR A 75 7.81 14.90 -12.24
C TYR A 75 7.76 16.33 -12.77
N SER A 76 6.59 16.78 -13.21
CA SER A 76 6.40 18.17 -13.62
C SER A 76 6.71 19.16 -12.49
N PRO A 77 7.44 20.25 -12.77
CA PRO A 77 7.71 21.32 -11.81
C PRO A 77 6.46 22.16 -11.49
N ALA A 78 5.33 21.92 -12.16
CA ALA A 78 4.06 22.58 -11.84
C ALA A 78 3.42 22.06 -10.54
N PHE A 79 3.90 20.93 -10.02
CA PHE A 79 3.42 20.42 -8.75
C PHE A 79 3.93 21.24 -7.57
N THR A 80 3.15 21.28 -6.49
CA THR A 80 3.66 21.78 -5.22
C THR A 80 4.67 20.78 -4.67
N GLU A 81 5.83 21.25 -4.26
CA GLU A 81 6.95 20.42 -3.80
C GLU A 81 7.16 20.49 -2.29
N HIS A 82 7.87 19.50 -1.75
CA HIS A 82 8.40 19.50 -0.39
C HIS A 82 9.91 19.26 -0.39
N HIS A 83 10.62 19.66 0.66
CA HIS A 83 12.08 19.53 0.75
C HIS A 83 12.54 18.50 1.79
N LEU A 84 11.66 17.58 2.19
CA LEU A 84 11.93 16.61 3.26
C LEU A 84 12.98 15.55 2.90
N LEU A 85 13.26 15.38 1.60
CA LEU A 85 14.11 14.31 1.06
C LEU A 85 15.44 14.83 0.51
N GLU A 86 15.80 16.10 0.72
CA GLU A 86 17.08 16.67 0.23
C GLU A 86 18.34 15.96 0.75
N TRP A 87 18.22 15.21 1.85
CA TRP A 87 19.30 14.40 2.39
C TRP A 87 19.56 13.11 1.59
N LEU A 88 18.65 12.70 0.69
CA LEU A 88 18.82 11.51 -0.15
C LEU A 88 19.75 11.82 -1.33
N PRO A 89 20.83 11.05 -1.52
CA PRO A 89 21.76 11.27 -2.62
C PRO A 89 21.18 10.82 -3.98
N LEU A 90 20.24 9.87 -3.98
CA LEU A 90 19.60 9.34 -5.17
C LEU A 90 18.11 9.65 -5.08
N LYS A 91 17.66 10.69 -5.79
CA LYS A 91 16.27 11.12 -5.81
C LYS A 91 15.94 11.85 -7.11
N THR A 92 14.65 11.94 -7.42
CA THR A 92 14.15 12.79 -8.50
C THR A 92 14.44 14.27 -8.22
N PRO A 93 14.55 15.11 -9.27
CA PRO A 93 14.80 16.55 -9.09
C PRO A 93 13.69 17.24 -8.29
N ASN A 94 12.44 16.92 -8.63
CA ASN A 94 11.25 17.49 -8.00
C ASN A 94 10.66 16.46 -7.03
N ASP A 95 10.25 16.92 -5.85
CA ASP A 95 9.67 16.11 -4.77
C ASP A 95 8.20 16.51 -4.54
N PRO A 96 7.22 15.88 -5.23
CA PRO A 96 5.84 16.35 -5.16
C PRO A 96 5.19 16.14 -3.79
N LEU A 97 4.58 17.19 -3.25
CA LEU A 97 3.90 17.20 -1.95
C LEU A 97 2.80 16.13 -1.85
N PHE A 98 2.18 15.79 -2.97
CA PHE A 98 1.09 14.81 -3.00
C PHE A 98 1.56 13.37 -2.77
N MET A 99 2.85 13.06 -2.93
CA MET A 99 3.35 11.69 -3.01
C MET A 99 2.96 10.82 -1.80
N PRO A 100 3.14 11.27 -0.54
CA PRO A 100 2.71 10.49 0.62
C PRO A 100 1.19 10.23 0.63
N PHE A 101 0.39 11.17 0.13
CA PHE A 101 -1.07 11.08 0.09
C PHE A 101 -1.57 10.21 -1.06
N ALA A 102 -0.90 10.24 -2.21
CA ALA A 102 -1.15 9.31 -3.31
C ALA A 102 -0.96 7.87 -2.82
N TYR A 103 0.09 7.60 -2.05
CA TYR A 103 0.34 6.30 -1.44
C TYR A 103 -0.76 5.85 -0.47
N ALA A 104 -1.43 6.79 0.21
CA ALA A 104 -2.59 6.48 1.06
C ALA A 104 -3.81 5.99 0.25
N VAL A 105 -3.97 6.50 -0.98
CA VAL A 105 -5.13 6.23 -1.85
C VAL A 105 -4.84 5.09 -2.82
N TYR A 106 -3.78 5.23 -3.62
CA TYR A 106 -3.40 4.37 -4.72
C TYR A 106 -3.21 2.92 -4.28
N TRP A 107 -2.32 2.69 -3.30
CA TRP A 107 -2.02 1.33 -2.84
C TRP A 107 -3.17 0.70 -2.09
N GLY A 108 -3.93 1.48 -1.33
CA GLY A 108 -5.14 1.01 -0.66
C GLY A 108 -6.17 0.47 -1.67
N VAL A 109 -6.47 1.25 -2.71
CA VAL A 109 -7.44 0.86 -3.75
C VAL A 109 -6.92 -0.32 -4.56
N HIS A 110 -5.67 -0.27 -5.02
CA HIS A 110 -5.08 -1.33 -5.84
C HIS A 110 -5.03 -2.67 -5.09
N ALA A 111 -4.56 -2.70 -3.84
CA ALA A 111 -4.51 -3.92 -3.05
C ALA A 111 -5.89 -4.52 -2.79
N LEU A 112 -6.90 -3.68 -2.50
CA LEU A 112 -8.27 -4.13 -2.34
C LEU A 112 -8.84 -4.71 -3.63
N LEU A 113 -8.58 -4.09 -4.78
CA LEU A 113 -9.00 -4.55 -6.10
C LEU A 113 -8.38 -5.94 -6.42
N VAL A 114 -7.06 -6.08 -6.26
CA VAL A 114 -6.36 -7.35 -6.50
C VAL A 114 -6.88 -8.45 -5.59
N LEU A 115 -7.07 -8.16 -4.30
CA LEU A 115 -7.63 -9.12 -3.35
C LEU A 115 -9.04 -9.54 -3.72
N TRP A 116 -9.90 -8.59 -4.08
CA TRP A 116 -11.28 -8.84 -4.47
C TRP A 116 -11.36 -9.71 -5.74
N LEU A 117 -10.65 -9.32 -6.80
CA LEU A 117 -10.60 -10.10 -8.05
C LEU A 117 -10.06 -11.50 -7.83
N SER A 118 -9.00 -11.64 -7.03
CA SER A 118 -8.38 -12.93 -6.76
C SER A 118 -9.30 -13.88 -5.98
N GLN A 119 -10.14 -13.34 -5.08
CA GLN A 119 -11.16 -14.13 -4.41
C GLN A 119 -12.27 -14.55 -5.35
N TRP A 120 -12.70 -13.65 -6.23
CA TRP A 120 -13.70 -13.96 -7.23
C TRP A 120 -13.23 -15.08 -8.17
N VAL A 121 -11.97 -15.03 -8.62
CA VAL A 121 -11.38 -16.13 -9.41
C VAL A 121 -11.26 -17.40 -8.57
N SER A 122 -10.80 -17.28 -7.31
CA SER A 122 -10.65 -18.42 -6.40
C SER A 122 -11.98 -19.13 -6.15
N SER A 123 -13.06 -18.40 -5.90
CA SER A 123 -14.40 -18.97 -5.68
C SER A 123 -15.00 -19.55 -6.96
N LYS A 124 -14.77 -18.90 -8.11
CA LYS A 124 -15.33 -19.33 -9.39
C LYS A 124 -14.69 -20.61 -9.93
N PHE A 125 -13.38 -20.78 -9.73
CA PHE A 125 -12.61 -21.89 -10.29
C PHE A 125 -12.15 -22.92 -9.25
N GLY A 126 -12.47 -22.73 -7.97
CA GLY A 126 -12.00 -23.59 -6.88
C GLY A 126 -10.48 -23.53 -6.67
N TRP A 127 -9.84 -22.44 -7.09
CA TRP A 127 -8.39 -22.28 -7.01
C TRP A 127 -7.95 -21.79 -5.63
N SER A 128 -6.68 -22.06 -5.28
CA SER A 128 -6.06 -21.41 -4.13
C SER A 128 -5.93 -19.90 -4.36
N MET A 129 -5.99 -19.12 -3.28
CA MET A 129 -5.84 -17.66 -3.34
C MET A 129 -4.52 -17.24 -4.01
N LEU A 130 -3.43 -17.94 -3.69
CA LEU A 130 -2.11 -17.68 -4.29
C LEU A 130 -2.14 -17.90 -5.80
N LYS A 131 -2.74 -19.00 -6.27
CA LYS A 131 -2.86 -19.29 -7.71
C LYS A 131 -3.66 -18.20 -8.43
N SER A 132 -4.78 -17.77 -7.85
CA SER A 132 -5.58 -16.67 -8.41
C SER A 132 -4.79 -15.37 -8.49
N MET A 133 -4.06 -15.01 -7.44
CA MET A 133 -3.23 -13.79 -7.43
C MET A 133 -2.12 -13.84 -8.48
N VAL A 134 -1.41 -14.97 -8.60
CA VAL A 134 -0.34 -15.12 -9.60
C VAL A 134 -0.87 -14.98 -11.02
N VAL A 135 -2.02 -15.58 -11.33
CA VAL A 135 -2.62 -15.47 -12.67
C VAL A 135 -3.13 -14.05 -12.95
N LEU A 136 -3.63 -13.35 -11.95
CA LEU A 136 -4.13 -11.98 -12.10
C LEU A 136 -3.04 -10.91 -12.04
N ALA A 137 -1.85 -11.24 -11.50
CA ALA A 137 -0.77 -10.27 -11.30
C ALA A 137 -0.46 -9.51 -12.58
N ILE A 138 -0.22 -10.20 -13.69
CA ILE A 138 0.10 -9.54 -14.95
C ILE A 138 -1.08 -8.73 -15.51
N PRO A 139 -2.24 -9.32 -15.86
CA PRO A 139 -3.29 -8.58 -16.57
C PRO A 139 -3.86 -7.42 -15.75
N VAL A 140 -4.02 -7.58 -14.44
CA VAL A 140 -4.58 -6.51 -13.59
C VAL A 140 -3.58 -5.36 -13.46
N ASN A 141 -2.29 -5.66 -13.22
CA ASN A 141 -1.30 -4.61 -13.03
C ASN A 141 -1.01 -3.88 -14.35
N TYR A 142 -0.97 -4.57 -15.50
CA TYR A 142 -0.83 -3.89 -16.79
C TYR A 142 -2.01 -2.94 -17.07
N VAL A 143 -3.25 -3.39 -16.89
CA VAL A 143 -4.43 -2.54 -17.10
C VAL A 143 -4.42 -1.35 -16.13
N TRP A 144 -4.09 -1.60 -14.87
CA TRP A 144 -4.00 -0.56 -13.85
C TRP A 144 -2.92 0.48 -14.18
N ASP A 145 -1.73 0.03 -14.56
CA ASP A 145 -0.61 0.88 -14.92
C ASP A 145 -0.91 1.73 -16.16
N PHE A 146 -1.45 1.13 -17.23
CA PHE A 146 -1.90 1.89 -18.40
C PHE A 146 -2.96 2.95 -18.06
N ILE A 147 -3.87 2.65 -17.13
CA ILE A 147 -4.87 3.62 -16.68
C ILE A 147 -4.21 4.75 -15.88
N VAL A 148 -3.28 4.44 -14.98
CA VAL A 148 -2.73 5.44 -14.05
C VAL A 148 -1.50 6.12 -14.63
N GLU A 149 -0.43 5.37 -14.90
CA GLU A 149 0.80 5.87 -15.50
C GLU A 149 0.58 6.36 -16.93
N GLY A 150 -0.24 5.64 -17.71
CA GLY A 150 -0.54 6.05 -19.09
C GLY A 150 -1.29 7.37 -19.13
N THR A 151 -2.28 7.55 -18.25
CA THR A 151 -2.98 8.84 -18.11
C THR A 151 -2.03 9.92 -17.61
N ALA A 152 -1.15 9.62 -16.65
CA ALA A 152 -0.25 10.61 -16.09
C ALA A 152 0.75 11.15 -17.10
N THR A 153 1.34 10.26 -17.89
CA THR A 153 2.28 10.61 -18.96
C THR A 153 1.57 11.32 -20.11
N ALA A 154 0.34 10.93 -20.45
CA ALA A 154 -0.47 11.64 -21.44
C ALA A 154 -0.93 13.04 -20.99
N MET A 155 -1.14 13.22 -19.67
CA MET A 155 -1.52 14.52 -19.10
C MET A 155 -0.33 15.43 -18.79
N GLY A 156 0.90 14.94 -18.95
CA GLY A 156 2.14 15.68 -18.71
C GLY A 156 2.53 15.77 -17.23
N TRP A 157 1.91 14.97 -16.35
CA TRP A 157 2.19 14.99 -14.91
C TRP A 157 3.61 14.52 -14.60
N TRP A 158 4.03 13.45 -15.24
CA TRP A 158 5.42 12.97 -15.22
C TRP A 158 5.72 12.23 -16.50
N THR A 159 7.00 11.98 -16.77
CA THR A 159 7.46 11.24 -17.94
C THR A 159 8.69 10.41 -17.61
N TYR A 160 8.87 9.30 -18.32
CA TYR A 160 10.07 8.48 -18.24
C TYR A 160 11.00 8.83 -19.42
N ASP A 161 12.04 9.64 -19.18
CA ASP A 161 12.90 10.18 -20.27
C ASP A 161 14.41 10.08 -19.95
N PRO A 162 15.19 9.29 -20.72
CA PRO A 162 14.82 8.57 -21.96
C PRO A 162 13.93 7.34 -21.78
N GLY A 163 13.70 6.90 -20.53
CA GLY A 163 12.97 5.68 -20.22
C GLY A 163 13.82 4.44 -20.49
N ILE A 164 13.68 3.42 -19.63
CA ILE A 164 14.45 2.18 -19.75
C ILE A 164 13.58 1.12 -20.42
N GLY A 165 14.08 0.50 -21.50
CA GLY A 165 13.37 -0.56 -22.23
C GLY A 165 12.33 -0.04 -23.24
N PRO A 166 11.36 -0.89 -23.66
CA PRO A 166 10.29 -0.45 -24.57
C PRO A 166 9.44 0.64 -23.94
N VAL A 167 9.28 1.74 -24.67
CA VAL A 167 8.47 2.89 -24.27
C VAL A 167 7.33 3.13 -25.25
N LEU A 168 6.22 3.65 -24.73
CA LEU A 168 5.17 4.26 -25.53
C LEU A 168 5.25 5.77 -25.35
N GLU A 169 5.31 6.50 -26.46
CA GLU A 169 5.34 7.96 -26.48
C GLU A 169 3.99 8.52 -26.95
N TRP A 170 3.46 9.48 -26.21
CA TRP A 170 2.23 10.19 -26.53
C TRP A 170 2.50 11.42 -27.40
N GLY A 171 1.46 12.01 -27.98
CA GLY A 171 1.59 13.17 -28.86
C GLY A 171 2.16 14.43 -28.19
N ASN A 172 2.13 14.52 -26.86
CA ASN A 172 2.76 15.59 -26.07
C ASN A 172 4.26 15.30 -25.76
N GLY A 173 4.80 14.18 -26.21
CA GLY A 173 6.16 13.71 -25.89
C GLY A 173 6.28 12.98 -24.56
N GLY A 174 5.20 12.82 -23.79
CA GLY A 174 5.18 12.04 -22.56
C GLY A 174 5.41 10.56 -22.85
N ARG A 175 6.23 9.90 -22.05
CA ARG A 175 6.63 8.50 -22.25
C ARG A 175 6.27 7.65 -21.05
N ILE A 176 5.78 6.44 -21.29
CA ILE A 176 5.57 5.39 -20.28
C ILE A 176 6.48 4.18 -20.62
N THR A 177 7.09 3.55 -19.61
CA THR A 177 7.83 2.29 -19.82
C THR A 177 6.91 1.09 -19.75
N LEU A 178 7.04 0.16 -20.69
CA LEU A 178 6.10 -0.97 -20.84
C LEU A 178 6.57 -2.27 -20.18
N LEU A 179 7.81 -2.32 -19.70
CA LEU A 179 8.41 -3.55 -19.19
C LEU A 179 8.80 -3.44 -17.72
N TRP A 180 9.67 -2.48 -17.37
CA TRP A 180 10.28 -2.48 -16.04
C TRP A 180 9.36 -1.91 -14.96
N THR A 181 8.73 -0.74 -15.19
CA THR A 181 7.74 -0.18 -14.24
C THR A 181 6.66 -1.23 -13.98
N ILE A 182 5.99 -1.66 -15.05
CA ILE A 182 4.86 -2.58 -14.95
C ILE A 182 5.26 -3.96 -14.42
N GLY A 183 6.40 -4.49 -14.88
CA GLY A 183 6.89 -5.80 -14.46
C GLY A 183 7.17 -5.85 -12.97
N ILE A 184 7.69 -4.76 -12.41
CA ILE A 184 7.98 -4.66 -10.99
C ILE A 184 6.69 -4.39 -10.20
N MET A 185 5.74 -3.62 -10.74
CA MET A 185 4.36 -3.52 -10.23
C MET A 185 3.63 -4.87 -10.20
N CYS A 186 3.98 -5.84 -11.04
CA CYS A 186 3.41 -7.19 -10.97
C CYS A 186 3.89 -7.98 -9.74
N THR A 187 4.93 -7.55 -9.03
CA THR A 187 5.54 -8.32 -7.93
C THR A 187 5.13 -7.82 -6.55
N TRP A 188 5.62 -6.67 -6.13
CA TRP A 188 5.47 -6.17 -4.75
C TRP A 188 4.02 -5.94 -4.31
N PRO A 189 3.14 -5.29 -5.09
CA PRO A 189 1.75 -5.06 -4.70
C PRO A 189 0.99 -6.38 -4.47
N ASN A 190 1.21 -7.38 -5.33
CA ASN A 190 0.61 -8.70 -5.21
C ASN A 190 1.17 -9.46 -3.98
N LEU A 191 2.47 -9.36 -3.74
CA LEU A 191 3.12 -9.93 -2.56
C LEU A 191 2.52 -9.34 -1.28
N ILE A 192 2.46 -8.02 -1.18
CA ILE A 192 1.96 -7.33 0.01
C ILE A 192 0.47 -7.56 0.21
N ALA A 193 -0.35 -7.55 -0.85
CA ALA A 193 -1.75 -7.93 -0.76
C ALA A 193 -1.90 -9.35 -0.17
N TYR A 194 -1.09 -10.31 -0.62
CA TYR A 194 -1.12 -11.70 -0.13
C TYR A 194 -0.65 -11.81 1.32
N TRP A 195 0.42 -11.11 1.67
CA TRP A 195 1.03 -11.11 3.00
C TRP A 195 0.18 -10.42 4.05
N ALA A 196 -0.34 -9.22 3.74
CA ALA A 196 -1.24 -8.45 4.57
C ALA A 196 -2.60 -9.17 4.77
N GLY A 197 -3.00 -10.00 3.81
CA GLY A 197 -4.21 -10.81 3.85
C GLY A 197 -5.50 -10.01 3.77
N LYS A 198 -6.63 -10.72 3.69
CA LYS A 198 -7.97 -10.12 3.52
C LYS A 198 -8.68 -9.84 4.85
N PRO A 199 -9.39 -8.70 4.98
CA PRO A 199 -10.47 -8.51 5.96
C PRO A 199 -11.74 -9.36 5.67
N PRO A 200 -12.50 -9.83 6.67
CA PRO A 200 -12.26 -9.68 8.10
C PRO A 200 -11.21 -10.68 8.60
N ILE A 201 -10.22 -10.15 9.28
CA ILE A 201 -9.08 -10.90 9.81
C ILE A 201 -9.52 -11.57 11.10
N ARG A 202 -9.92 -12.84 11.00
CA ARG A 202 -10.23 -13.68 12.17
C ARG A 202 -8.96 -14.22 12.86
N GLY A 203 -7.84 -14.30 12.14
CA GLY A 203 -6.57 -14.82 12.64
C GLY A 203 -5.39 -13.98 12.15
N LEU A 204 -4.17 -14.22 12.63
CA LEU A 204 -3.00 -13.49 12.13
C LEU A 204 -2.84 -13.67 10.61
N ASN A 205 -2.43 -12.61 9.92
CA ASN A 205 -2.11 -12.70 8.48
C ASN A 205 -0.76 -13.38 8.24
N HIS A 206 -0.39 -13.60 6.97
CA HIS A 206 0.86 -14.31 6.65
C HIS A 206 2.09 -13.55 7.14
N LEU A 207 2.08 -12.22 7.03
CA LEU A 207 3.19 -11.37 7.51
C LEU A 207 3.41 -11.47 9.02
N GLU A 208 2.34 -11.36 9.80
CA GLU A 208 2.36 -11.49 11.26
C GLU A 208 2.82 -12.89 11.69
N ARG A 209 2.39 -13.94 11.00
CA ARG A 209 2.87 -15.32 11.25
C ARG A 209 4.33 -15.51 10.85
N PHE A 210 4.77 -14.91 9.74
CA PHE A 210 6.15 -14.98 9.29
C PHE A 210 7.10 -14.39 10.35
N CYS A 211 6.71 -13.29 10.98
CA CYS A 211 7.45 -12.70 12.10
C CYS A 211 7.19 -13.37 13.47
N ARG A 212 6.55 -14.54 13.47
CA ARG A 212 6.27 -15.37 14.66
C ARG A 212 5.44 -14.67 15.73
N LEU A 213 4.44 -13.87 15.35
CA LEU A 213 3.52 -13.27 16.33
C LEU A 213 2.55 -14.29 16.92
N ASP A 214 2.37 -15.44 16.26
CA ASP A 214 1.54 -16.55 16.71
C ASP A 214 1.98 -17.10 18.07
N ARG A 215 3.27 -17.01 18.43
CA ARG A 215 3.78 -17.40 19.76
C ARG A 215 3.18 -16.63 20.94
N PHE A 216 2.59 -15.46 20.66
CA PHE A 216 1.90 -14.62 21.65
C PHE A 216 0.38 -14.73 21.55
N THR A 217 -0.10 -15.74 20.82
CA THR A 217 -1.53 -15.99 20.64
C THR A 217 -1.88 -17.40 21.07
N ARG A 218 -3.11 -17.59 21.54
CA ARG A 218 -3.70 -18.91 21.79
C ARG A 218 -5.03 -19.00 21.06
N PRO A 219 -5.37 -20.15 20.45
CA PRO A 219 -6.68 -20.35 19.87
C PRO A 219 -7.76 -20.09 20.92
N LYS A 220 -8.81 -19.35 20.55
CA LYS A 220 -10.00 -19.30 21.41
C LYS A 220 -10.64 -20.66 21.40
N THR A 221 -10.86 -21.23 22.59
CA THR A 221 -11.77 -22.36 22.73
C THR A 221 -13.11 -21.88 22.19
N PRO A 222 -13.72 -22.54 21.19
CA PRO A 222 -15.06 -22.19 20.78
C PRO A 222 -15.92 -22.22 22.04
N HIS A 223 -16.52 -21.09 22.41
CA HIS A 223 -17.47 -21.04 23.51
C HIS A 223 -18.40 -22.21 23.29
N GLY A 224 -18.43 -23.12 24.28
CA GLY A 224 -19.13 -24.37 24.14
C GLY A 224 -20.50 -24.10 23.56
N VAL A 225 -20.88 -24.90 22.57
CA VAL A 225 -22.28 -25.33 22.44
C VAL A 225 -22.74 -25.48 23.86
N ALA A 226 -23.66 -24.60 24.29
CA ALA A 226 -24.22 -24.66 25.62
C ALA A 226 -24.54 -26.14 25.85
N LYS A 227 -23.82 -26.78 26.77
CA LYS A 227 -24.24 -28.08 27.26
C LYS A 227 -25.65 -27.78 27.73
N ASN A 228 -26.65 -28.27 27.00
CA ASN A 228 -28.02 -28.35 27.45
C ASN A 228 -27.96 -29.23 28.71
N GLY A 229 -27.62 -28.59 29.82
CA GLY A 229 -27.87 -29.11 31.15
C GLY A 229 -29.37 -29.15 31.25
N GLY A 230 -29.94 -30.31 30.97
CA GLY A 230 -31.23 -30.64 31.54
C GLY A 230 -31.08 -30.45 33.05
N LEU A 231 -31.90 -29.57 33.63
CA LEU A 231 -32.92 -29.93 34.61
C LEU A 231 -33.48 -28.69 35.29
N THR A 232 -34.80 -28.76 35.48
CA THR A 232 -35.63 -28.10 36.50
C THR A 232 -35.89 -26.60 36.38
N SER A 233 -37.11 -26.29 35.95
CA SER A 233 -37.80 -25.04 36.24
C SER A 233 -37.99 -24.87 37.74
N GLN A 234 -37.32 -23.89 38.34
CA GLN A 234 -37.83 -23.22 39.54
C GLN A 234 -37.79 -21.71 39.30
N GLY A 235 -38.95 -21.09 39.52
CA GLY A 235 -39.18 -19.68 39.29
C GLY A 235 -38.25 -18.81 40.14
N GLY A 236 -37.41 -18.06 39.45
CA GLY A 236 -36.71 -16.90 39.97
C GLY A 236 -36.98 -15.74 39.02
N ALA A 237 -37.41 -14.61 39.56
CA ALA A 237 -37.70 -13.41 38.79
C ALA A 237 -36.56 -13.10 37.82
N ALA A 238 -36.88 -13.02 36.52
CA ALA A 238 -35.95 -12.61 35.50
C ALA A 238 -35.64 -11.12 35.69
N VAL A 239 -34.60 -10.83 36.47
CA VAL A 239 -33.95 -9.52 36.40
C VAL A 239 -33.37 -9.46 35.00
N MET A 240 -34.04 -8.70 34.13
CA MET A 240 -33.55 -8.38 32.79
C MET A 240 -32.26 -7.59 32.98
N GLN A 241 -31.13 -8.30 33.03
CA GLN A 241 -29.81 -7.70 33.13
C GLN A 241 -29.67 -6.84 31.88
N ALA A 242 -29.74 -5.52 32.05
CA ALA A 242 -29.56 -4.59 30.95
C ALA A 242 -28.25 -4.96 30.27
N ALA A 243 -28.34 -5.34 28.99
CA ALA A 243 -27.18 -5.76 28.21
C ALA A 243 -26.13 -4.65 28.34
N THR A 244 -25.04 -4.94 29.04
CA THR A 244 -23.99 -3.96 29.24
C THR A 244 -23.49 -3.56 27.86
N PRO A 245 -23.41 -2.26 27.53
CA PRO A 245 -22.97 -1.83 26.22
C PRO A 245 -21.58 -2.44 25.94
N THR A 246 -21.52 -3.38 25.01
CA THR A 246 -20.25 -3.98 24.61
C THR A 246 -19.41 -2.90 23.97
N THR A 247 -18.20 -2.71 24.48
CA THR A 247 -17.25 -1.76 23.87
C THR A 247 -16.93 -2.20 22.44
N LYS A 248 -16.61 -1.25 21.55
CA LYS A 248 -16.20 -1.57 20.16
C LYS A 248 -14.98 -2.49 20.10
N GLN A 249 -14.12 -2.42 21.13
CA GLN A 249 -13.01 -3.32 21.33
C GLN A 249 -13.47 -4.77 21.60
N GLN A 250 -14.41 -4.97 22.54
CA GLN A 250 -14.97 -6.30 22.85
C GLN A 250 -15.72 -6.90 21.66
N GLU A 251 -16.49 -6.08 20.94
CA GLU A 251 -17.16 -6.49 19.71
C GLU A 251 -16.15 -7.05 18.71
N PHE A 252 -15.06 -6.32 18.44
CA PHE A 252 -14.02 -6.79 17.53
C PHE A 252 -13.29 -8.02 18.03
N ASP A 253 -12.88 -8.04 19.30
CA ASP A 253 -12.15 -9.17 19.86
C ASP A 253 -13.00 -10.45 19.82
N SER A 254 -14.33 -10.37 19.91
CA SER A 254 -15.24 -11.51 19.73
C SER A 254 -15.16 -12.15 18.34
N PHE A 255 -14.81 -11.36 17.30
CA PHE A 255 -14.63 -11.86 15.93
C PHE A 255 -13.27 -12.54 15.70
N LEU A 256 -12.31 -12.42 16.62
CA LEU A 256 -11.00 -13.07 16.52
C LEU A 256 -11.08 -14.52 16.98
N ASN A 257 -10.40 -15.41 16.26
CA ASN A 257 -10.24 -16.82 16.59
C ASN A 257 -9.08 -17.06 17.59
N TYR A 258 -8.48 -16.01 18.12
CA TYR A 258 -7.35 -16.10 19.04
C TYR A 258 -7.43 -15.07 20.17
N GLU A 259 -6.78 -15.38 21.27
CA GLU A 259 -6.50 -14.49 22.39
C GLU A 259 -5.01 -14.15 22.43
N VAL A 260 -4.68 -12.94 22.89
CA VAL A 260 -3.30 -12.48 23.03
C VAL A 260 -2.82 -12.81 24.44
N THR A 261 -1.65 -13.44 24.56
CA THR A 261 -1.10 -13.92 25.85
C THR A 261 -0.22 -12.91 26.57
N ILE A 262 0.07 -11.78 25.94
CA ILE A 262 0.87 -10.67 26.48
C ILE A 262 0.03 -9.42 26.61
N ALA A 263 0.57 -8.37 27.24
CA ALA A 263 -0.09 -7.07 27.29
C ALA A 263 -0.44 -6.57 25.87
N ARG A 264 -1.70 -6.18 25.66
CA ARG A 264 -2.24 -5.87 24.33
C ARG A 264 -1.45 -4.79 23.61
N TRP A 265 -1.06 -3.72 24.31
CA TRP A 265 -0.26 -2.64 23.72
C TRP A 265 1.08 -3.14 23.18
N ARG A 266 1.74 -4.09 23.86
CA ARG A 266 2.99 -4.70 23.37
C ARG A 266 2.73 -5.48 22.09
N PHE A 267 1.67 -6.27 22.07
CA PHE A 267 1.29 -7.03 20.89
C PHE A 267 0.97 -6.13 19.69
N GLU A 268 0.19 -5.06 19.88
CA GLU A 268 -0.13 -4.12 18.81
C GLU A 268 1.12 -3.37 18.32
N LEU A 269 2.04 -2.95 19.20
CA LEU A 269 3.32 -2.38 18.76
C LEU A 269 4.17 -3.38 17.97
N MET A 270 4.19 -4.66 18.36
CA MET A 270 4.88 -5.70 17.60
C MET A 270 4.24 -5.91 16.22
N ARG A 271 2.90 -5.81 16.11
CA ARG A 271 2.21 -5.83 14.81
C ARG A 271 2.61 -4.62 13.97
N LEU A 272 2.59 -3.42 14.53
CA LEU A 272 3.01 -2.21 13.82
C LEU A 272 4.46 -2.34 13.31
N GLY A 273 5.39 -2.76 14.16
CA GLY A 273 6.79 -2.97 13.78
C GLY A 273 6.97 -4.06 12.72
N THR A 274 6.21 -5.16 12.82
CA THR A 274 6.21 -6.24 11.82
C THR A 274 5.75 -5.75 10.46
N TRP A 275 4.66 -5.00 10.43
CA TRP A 275 4.15 -4.42 9.20
C TRP A 275 5.11 -3.38 8.63
N PHE A 276 5.67 -2.52 9.47
CA PHE A 276 6.65 -1.52 9.07
C PHE A 276 7.88 -2.15 8.43
N VAL A 277 8.56 -3.05 9.13
CA VAL A 277 9.74 -3.73 8.58
C VAL A 277 9.38 -4.53 7.33
N GLY A 278 8.25 -5.23 7.34
CA GLY A 278 7.77 -6.02 6.20
C GLY A 278 7.58 -5.16 4.95
N PHE A 279 6.88 -4.03 5.05
CA PHE A 279 6.67 -3.11 3.94
C PHE A 279 7.98 -2.47 3.48
N GLN A 280 8.78 -1.95 4.40
CA GLN A 280 10.03 -1.24 4.07
C GLN A 280 11.02 -2.16 3.34
N VAL A 281 11.31 -3.33 3.92
CA VAL A 281 12.27 -4.28 3.37
C VAL A 281 11.79 -4.85 2.04
N SER A 282 10.52 -5.25 1.95
CA SER A 282 10.00 -5.79 0.70
C SER A 282 9.91 -4.73 -0.40
N PHE A 283 9.50 -3.49 -0.10
CA PHE A 283 9.43 -2.42 -1.10
C PHE A 283 10.82 -2.13 -1.64
N PHE A 284 11.81 -2.00 -0.75
CA PHE A 284 13.18 -1.77 -1.15
C PHE A 284 13.74 -2.91 -2.01
N LEU A 285 13.56 -4.16 -1.60
CA LEU A 285 14.13 -5.32 -2.30
C LEU A 285 13.43 -5.63 -3.63
N PHE A 286 12.11 -5.43 -3.71
CA PHE A 286 11.33 -5.83 -4.89
C PHE A 286 11.05 -4.68 -5.86
N LEU A 287 11.06 -3.42 -5.39
CA LEU A 287 10.89 -2.25 -6.27
C LEU A 287 12.21 -1.51 -6.49
N VAL A 288 12.85 -1.01 -5.42
CA VAL A 288 14.01 -0.10 -5.56
C VAL A 288 15.25 -0.80 -6.12
N VAL A 289 15.67 -1.91 -5.50
CA VAL A 289 16.92 -2.60 -5.87
C VAL A 289 16.94 -3.04 -7.34
N PRO A 290 15.88 -3.67 -7.90
CA PRO A 290 15.85 -4.01 -9.31
C PRO A 290 16.01 -2.79 -10.22
N LEU A 291 15.41 -1.65 -9.89
CA LEU A 291 15.49 -0.42 -10.68
C LEU A 291 16.90 0.18 -10.67
N LEU A 292 17.54 0.23 -9.50
CA LEU A 292 18.92 0.69 -9.39
C LEU A 292 19.88 -0.22 -10.16
N ILE A 293 19.72 -1.54 -10.04
CA ILE A 293 20.50 -2.53 -10.79
C ILE A 293 20.28 -2.34 -12.29
N MET A 294 19.03 -2.16 -12.72
CA MET A 294 18.71 -1.96 -14.13
C MET A 294 19.34 -0.70 -14.70
N ARG A 295 19.22 0.44 -14.01
CA ARG A 295 19.87 1.70 -14.42
C ARG A 295 21.38 1.54 -14.52
N TRP A 296 22.00 0.87 -13.55
CA TRP A 296 23.43 0.61 -13.53
C TRP A 296 23.88 -0.33 -14.67
N LEU A 297 23.19 -1.47 -14.86
CA LEU A 297 23.52 -2.46 -15.88
C LEU A 297 23.34 -1.93 -17.30
N THR A 298 22.33 -1.08 -17.52
CA THR A 298 22.06 -0.49 -18.84
C THR A 298 22.93 0.71 -19.13
N GLY A 299 23.57 1.31 -18.11
CA GLY A 299 24.29 2.57 -18.24
C GLY A 299 23.37 3.72 -18.66
N SER A 300 22.06 3.60 -18.42
CA SER A 300 21.08 4.59 -18.87
C SER A 300 21.27 5.90 -18.08
N GLY A 301 21.71 6.94 -18.79
CA GLY A 301 21.80 8.31 -18.29
C GLY A 301 20.57 9.11 -18.71
N SER A 302 20.17 10.08 -17.89
CA SER A 302 19.15 11.07 -18.24
C SER A 302 19.80 12.46 -18.21
N PRO A 303 19.53 13.35 -19.17
CA PRO A 303 19.97 14.74 -19.10
C PRO A 303 19.23 15.53 -18.01
N TYR A 304 18.11 15.01 -17.51
CA TYR A 304 17.22 15.65 -16.54
C TYR A 304 17.44 15.16 -15.11
N ILE A 305 17.96 13.93 -14.98
CA ILE A 305 18.07 13.24 -13.69
C ILE A 305 19.53 12.82 -13.53
N PRO A 306 20.25 13.40 -12.54
CA PRO A 306 21.69 13.18 -12.37
C PRO A 306 22.06 11.73 -12.08
#